data_AF-A0A5C9CT74-F1
#
_entry.id   AF-A0A5C9CT74-F1
#
_cell.length_a   1.000
_cell.length_b   1.000
_cell.length_c   1.000
_cell.angle_alpha   90.00
_cell.angle_beta   90.00
_cell.angle_gamma   90.00
#
_symmetry.space_group_name_H-M   'P 1'
#
loop_
_entity.id
_entity.type
_entity.pdbx_description
1 polymer ?
#
loop_
_entity_poly.entity_id
_entity_poly.type
_entity_poly.pdbx_seq_one_letter_code
_entity_poly.pdbx_strand_id
1 'polypeptide(L)' 'MEFDVNSLRSVVTVVSFILFVGVIVWAYSRKNAADFDKAANLPFEQD' A
#
# COMPACT_ATOMS: atom_id res chain seq x y z
N MET A 1 -0.65 22.26 24.21
CA MET A 1 -0.75 20.78 24.19
C MET A 1 0.67 20.26 24.20
N GLU A 2 1.07 19.60 25.28
CA GLU A 2 2.37 18.93 25.34
C GLU A 2 2.23 17.63 24.53
N PHE A 3 3.08 17.46 23.51
CA PHE A 3 3.00 16.30 22.63
C PHE A 3 3.64 15.11 23.33
N ASP A 4 2.84 14.37 24.09
CA ASP A 4 3.30 13.23 24.88
C ASP A 4 3.50 11.95 24.06
N VAL A 5 4.28 11.00 24.60
CA VAL A 5 4.55 9.68 24.02
C VAL A 5 3.26 8.91 23.70
N ASN A 6 2.22 9.06 24.51
CA ASN A 6 0.94 8.43 24.22
C ASN A 6 0.30 8.99 22.93
N SER A 7 0.38 10.30 22.72
CA SER A 7 -0.10 10.96 21.50
C SER A 7 0.70 10.49 20.28
N LEU A 8 2.03 10.38 20.41
CA LEU A 8 2.89 9.87 19.34
C LEU A 8 2.56 8.43 18.96
N ARG A 9 2.37 7.55 19.95
CA ARG A 9 2.01 6.14 19.70
C ARG A 9 0.67 6.03 18.98
N SER A 10 -0.33 6.79 19.42
CA SER A 10 -1.65 6.83 18.79
C SER A 10 -1.56 7.29 17.33
N VAL A 11 -0.81 8.36 17.05
CA VAL A 11 -0.58 8.85 15.68
C VAL A 11 0.09 7.78 14.81
N VAL A 12 1.13 7.12 15.30
CA VAL A 12 1.84 6.07 14.54
C VAL A 12 0.89 4.92 14.18
N THR A 13 0.03 4.49 15.10
CA THR A 13 -0.96 3.43 14.82
C THR A 13 -1.93 3.86 13.72
N VAL A 14 -2.48 5.07 13.81
CA VAL A 14 -3.43 5.58 12.81
C VAL A 14 -2.77 5.74 11.45
N VAL A 15 -1.57 6.33 11.39
CA VAL A 15 -0.81 6.47 10.14
C VAL A 15 -0.49 5.10 9.53
N SER A 16 -0.05 4.13 10.33
CA SER A 16 0.24 2.78 9.86
C SER A 16 -1.02 2.10 9.30
N PHE A 17 -2.17 2.30 9.94
CA PHE A 17 -3.45 1.77 9.46
C PHE A 17 -3.87 2.42 8.13
N ILE A 18 -3.72 3.74 8.01
CA ILE A 18 -4.01 4.46 6.75
C ILE A 18 -3.09 3.97 5.63
N LEU A 19 -1.79 3.81 5.90
CA LEU A 19 -0.83 3.27 4.94
C LEU A 19 -1.22 1.86 4.49
N PHE A 20 -1.59 1.00 5.43
CA PHE A 20 -2.04 -0.37 5.13
C PHE A 20 -3.27 -0.38 4.21
N VAL A 21 -4.30 0.40 4.56
CA VAL A 21 -5.50 0.52 3.71
C VAL A 21 -5.15 1.14 2.35
N GLY A 22 -4.24 2.13 2.32
CA GLY A 22 -3.76 2.73 1.09
C GLY A 22 -3.10 1.72 0.15
N VAL A 23 -2.26 0.83 0.68
CA VAL A 23 -1.64 -0.25 -0.11
C VAL A 23 -2.69 -1.22 -0.64
N ILE A 24 -3.68 -1.59 0.18
CA ILE A 24 -4.79 -2.45 -0.26
C ILE A 24 -5.56 -1.79 -1.41
N VAL A 25 -5.99 -0.55 -1.23
CA VAL A 25 -6.76 0.18 -2.26
C VAL A 25 -5.94 0.35 -3.54
N TRP A 26 -4.64 0.62 -3.43
CA TRP A 26 -3.74 0.70 -4.58
C TRP A 26 -3.59 -0.66 -5.30
N ALA A 27 -3.41 -1.74 -4.55
CA ALA A 27 -3.30 -3.09 -5.12
C ALA A 27 -4.57 -3.52 -5.85
N TYR A 28 -5.75 -3.18 -5.31
CA TYR A 28 -7.04 -3.46 -5.95
C TYR A 28 -7.46 -2.41 -7.00
N SER A 29 -6.70 -1.33 -7.16
CA SER A 29 -6.99 -0.32 -8.18
C SER A 29 -6.86 -0.94 -9.57
N ARG A 30 -7.91 -0.83 -10.39
CA ARG A 30 -7.94 -1.33 -11.76
C ARG A 30 -6.82 -0.77 -12.64
N LYS A 31 -6.21 0.35 -12.24
CA LYS A 31 -5.03 0.93 -12.91
C LYS A 31 -3.77 0.07 -12.76
N ASN A 32 -3.61 -0.60 -11.62
CA ASN A 32 -2.45 -1.45 -11.35
C ASN A 32 -2.60 -2.86 -11.93
N ALA A 33 -3.83 -3.29 -12.22
CA ALA A 33 -4.11 -4.59 -12.81
C ALA A 33 -3.36 -4.81 -14.13
N ALA A 34 -3.22 -3.77 -14.98
CA ALA A 34 -2.48 -3.87 -16.24
C ALA A 34 -0.97 -4.07 -16.03
N ASP A 35 -0.39 -3.41 -15.03
CA ASP A 35 1.03 -3.60 -14.69
C ASP A 35 1.29 -4.99 -14.10
N PHE A 36 0.35 -5.51 -13.29
CA PHE A 36 0.42 -6.87 -12.77
C PHE A 36 0.23 -7.94 -13.85
N ASP A 37 -0.68 -7.73 -14.79
CA ASP A 37 -0.91 -8.64 -15.93
C ASP A 37 0.32 -8.70 -16.84
N LYS A 38 0.92 -7.55 -17.12
CA LYS A 38 2.20 -7.47 -17.84
C LYS A 38 3.34 -8.17 -17.09
N ALA A 39 3.45 -7.96 -15.77
CA ALA A 39 4.46 -8.64 -14.96
C ALA A 39 4.24 -10.16 -14.90
N ALA A 40 2.99 -10.62 -14.91
CA ALA A 40 2.63 -12.04 -14.94
C ALA A 40 2.95 -12.69 -16.29
N ASN A 41 2.91 -11.92 -17.38
CA ASN A 41 3.23 -12.42 -18.72
C ASN A 41 4.74 -12.41 -19.05
N LEU A 42 5.55 -11.74 -18.22
CA LEU A 42 7.00 -11.64 -18.36
C LEU A 42 7.74 -12.98 -18.57
N PRO A 43 7.45 -14.09 -17.85
CA PRO A 43 8.07 -15.39 -18.10
C PRO A 43 7.60 -16.10 -19.38
N PHE A 44 6.54 -15.60 -20.03
CA PHE A 44 6.00 -16.14 -21.29
C PHE A 44 6.36 -15.29 -22.51
N GLU A 45 6.85 -14.07 -22.31
CA GLU A 45 7.36 -13.18 -23.39
C GLU A 45 8.78 -13.55 -23.86
N GLN A 46 9.37 -14.64 -23.34
CA GLN A 46 10.69 -15.12 -23.74
C GLN A 46 10.55 -16.21 -24.82
N ASP A 47 10.43 -15.79 -26.08
CA ASP A 47 10.85 -16.54 -27.27
C ASP A 47 12.14 -15.92 -27.83
#